data_AF-A0AAV0XAN8-F1
#
_entry.id   AF-A0AAV0XAN8-F1
#
_cell.length_a   1.000
_cell.length_b   1.000
_cell.length_c   1.000
_cell.angle_alpha   90.00
_cell.angle_beta   90.00
_cell.angle_gamma   90.00
#
_symmetry.space_group_name_H-M   'P 1'
#
loop_
_entity.id
_entity.type
_entity.pdbx_description
1 polymer ?
#
loop_
_entity_poly.entity_id
_entity_poly.type
_entity_poly.pdbx_seq_one_letter_code
_entity_poly.pdbx_strand_id
1 'polypeptide(L)'
;MALSDIKNNCLDLKINDIMLLEKIAKILEQFTNLKLNNGTKNDNKNELQNATPPEDFRVLSVYPTPVDLEYQRPFLRPNITKGAYQSVEHYLDVQFRLLREDFIAPLREGIKCSKESNKNRNERRKRINNIRIYRNVQFNEEKVFVQDKLGYLINFNKNKKLKINWDISKRLMYGSLLLFTMNEFNDFFIGIVLGRDKKYLANGQLIVELIDDLQPGMLTSSFTMAESEVYFEPYKCAMQVLQNLNGNNFPMEKYIISTCNKVEKPNYLKSLPVKMFNFNGGEPFNVLNDNEWPAQEKFGLDEMQYKAFKAALTNELTVIQGPPGTGKTFIGLMIIETIIRSMYHFFAKNRLQNPILVVCYTNHALDQFMEGIIKFTTNVVRIGGQTKSDTVKNYTLKNVTKYHRKSSNVFKTIRSATETIKNVEHEITYFKNCKEFISLNAGILELSLLKNGLPIIYQNFFSSSIKYICWLFCDKDYFDFDPIDLIQNIELNTEHCHSEKMLEVNNINDTEDENLHYENDDPDMDFKHQDIVIYSLTLKLSYFKQLLVALTRLYFV
;
A
#
# COMPACT_ATOMS: atom_id res chain seq x y z
N MET A 1 67.67 13.13 23.56
CA MET A 1 67.62 12.57 22.19
C MET A 1 66.99 11.16 22.12
N ALA A 2 66.14 10.73 23.06
CA ALA A 2 65.42 9.44 22.93
C ALA A 2 63.89 9.55 23.11
N LEU A 3 63.37 10.72 23.50
CA LEU A 3 61.93 10.96 23.71
C LEU A 3 61.30 11.86 22.63
N SER A 4 62.12 12.60 21.87
CA SER A 4 61.70 13.31 20.65
C SER A 4 61.43 12.34 19.49
N ASP A 5 62.20 11.25 19.43
CA ASP A 5 62.20 10.32 18.30
C ASP A 5 61.04 9.32 18.39
N ILE A 6 60.55 9.04 19.60
CA ILE A 6 59.35 8.20 19.80
C ILE A 6 58.08 8.99 19.47
N LYS A 7 58.05 10.31 19.72
CA LYS A 7 56.88 11.15 19.43
C LYS A 7 56.71 11.40 17.92
N ASN A 8 57.82 11.46 17.18
CA ASN A 8 57.79 11.58 15.72
C ASN A 8 57.53 10.23 15.01
N ASN A 9 57.89 9.09 15.61
CA ASN A 9 57.62 7.77 15.03
C ASN A 9 56.20 7.21 15.30
N CYS A 10 55.39 7.87 16.13
CA CYS A 10 53.99 7.48 16.37
C CYS A 10 52.97 8.12 15.40
N LEU A 11 53.41 8.97 14.46
CA LEU A 11 52.52 9.66 13.51
C LEU A 11 52.30 8.91 12.17
N ASP A 12 53.03 7.81 11.92
CA ASP A 12 52.97 7.10 10.62
C ASP A 12 52.47 5.64 10.67
N LEU A 13 51.94 5.17 11.80
CA LEU A 13 51.22 3.90 11.84
C LEU A 13 49.71 4.13 11.76
N LYS A 14 49.24 4.55 10.57
CA LYS A 14 47.86 4.30 10.15
C LYS A 14 47.67 2.79 10.04
N ILE A 15 47.30 2.16 11.15
CA ILE A 15 46.68 0.85 11.12
C ILE A 15 45.41 1.03 10.29
N ASN A 16 45.40 0.40 9.12
CA ASN A 16 44.32 0.54 8.16
C ASN A 16 43.07 -0.10 8.78
N ASP A 17 42.20 0.70 9.40
CA ASP A 17 41.01 0.25 10.14
C ASP A 17 40.14 -0.71 9.32
N ILE A 18 40.17 -0.55 7.99
CA ILE A 18 39.52 -1.42 7.00
C ILE A 18 40.06 -2.86 7.07
N MET A 19 41.39 -3.05 7.18
CA MET A 19 41.99 -4.39 7.31
C MET A 19 41.70 -5.04 8.66
N LEU A 20 41.57 -4.25 9.72
CA LEU A 20 41.19 -4.74 11.04
C LEU A 20 39.72 -5.21 11.04
N LEU A 21 38.84 -4.41 10.43
CA LEU A 21 37.42 -4.75 10.25
C LEU A 21 37.23 -5.99 9.36
N GLU A 22 37.99 -6.13 8.28
CA GLU A 22 37.95 -7.34 7.44
C GLU A 22 38.42 -8.60 8.19
N LYS A 23 39.46 -8.47 9.03
CA LYS A 23 39.93 -9.58 9.87
C LYS A 23 38.90 -9.95 10.94
N ILE A 24 38.27 -8.97 11.58
CA ILE A 24 37.21 -9.20 12.56
C ILE A 24 35.99 -9.86 11.88
N ALA A 25 35.60 -9.40 10.69
CA ALA A 25 34.52 -10.00 9.91
C ALA A 25 34.80 -11.47 9.55
N LYS A 26 36.03 -11.78 9.09
CA LYS A 26 36.45 -13.17 8.82
C LYS A 26 36.46 -14.05 10.07
N ILE A 27 36.87 -13.52 11.22
CA ILE A 27 36.85 -14.26 12.48
C ILE A 27 35.41 -14.54 12.91
N LEU A 28 34.51 -13.55 12.80
CA LEU A 28 33.09 -13.73 13.10
C LEU A 28 32.43 -14.75 12.16
N GLU A 29 32.80 -14.76 10.89
CA GLU A 29 32.33 -15.74 9.90
C GLU A 29 32.86 -17.17 10.18
N GLN A 30 34.09 -17.29 10.69
CA GLN A 30 34.63 -18.57 11.17
C GLN A 30 33.91 -19.05 12.44
N PHE A 31 33.59 -18.14 13.37
CA PHE A 31 32.84 -18.47 14.59
C PHE A 31 31.39 -18.90 14.32
N THR A 32 30.71 -18.27 13.36
CA THR A 32 29.35 -18.68 12.96
C THR A 32 29.36 -20.05 12.27
N ASN A 33 30.35 -20.32 11.42
CA ASN A 33 30.53 -21.63 10.78
C ASN A 33 30.89 -22.75 11.78
N LEU A 34 31.66 -22.44 12.84
CA LEU A 34 31.96 -23.38 13.92
C LEU A 34 30.74 -23.68 14.82
N LYS A 35 29.86 -22.69 15.06
CA LYS A 35 28.59 -22.91 15.78
C LYS A 35 27.58 -23.75 14.97
N LEU A 36 27.58 -23.65 13.65
CA LEU A 36 26.69 -24.42 12.77
C LEU A 36 27.02 -25.92 12.72
N ASN A 37 28.25 -26.32 13.04
CA ASN A 37 28.71 -27.71 12.87
C ASN A 37 28.56 -28.60 14.12
N ASN A 38 28.22 -28.06 15.30
CA ASN A 38 28.17 -28.83 16.56
C ASN A 38 26.80 -28.83 17.29
N GLY A 39 25.70 -28.47 16.63
CA GLY A 39 24.36 -28.51 17.22
C GLY A 39 23.50 -29.65 16.66
N THR A 40 23.09 -30.58 17.51
CA THR A 40 21.99 -31.53 17.26
C THR A 40 20.76 -30.73 16.78
N LYS A 41 20.17 -31.10 15.63
CA LYS A 41 19.07 -30.35 14.96
C LYS A 41 17.85 -30.01 15.85
N ASN A 42 17.68 -30.68 16.99
CA ASN A 42 16.60 -30.39 17.94
C ASN A 42 16.94 -29.24 18.89
N ASP A 43 18.21 -29.07 19.28
CA ASP A 43 18.61 -28.02 20.23
C ASP A 43 18.54 -26.65 19.54
N ASN A 44 19.04 -26.56 18.30
CA ASN A 44 18.97 -25.33 17.50
C ASN A 44 17.53 -24.84 17.21
N LYS A 45 16.54 -25.75 17.12
CA LYS A 45 15.14 -25.36 16.88
C LYS A 45 14.52 -24.73 18.13
N ASN A 46 14.77 -25.31 19.30
CA ASN A 46 14.25 -24.79 20.56
C ASN A 46 14.92 -23.46 20.92
N GLU A 47 16.21 -23.31 20.64
CA GLU A 47 16.91 -22.03 20.80
C GLU A 47 16.33 -20.94 19.91
N LEU A 48 16.12 -21.22 18.62
CA LEU A 48 15.55 -20.25 17.70
C LEU A 48 14.09 -19.93 18.03
N GLN A 49 13.33 -20.91 18.54
CA GLN A 49 11.95 -20.70 18.98
C GLN A 49 11.85 -19.71 20.15
N ASN A 50 12.83 -19.74 21.05
CA ASN A 50 12.87 -18.89 22.24
C ASN A 50 13.67 -17.59 22.03
N ALA A 51 14.28 -17.41 20.86
CA ALA A 51 15.08 -16.22 20.56
C ALA A 51 14.19 -14.98 20.48
N THR A 52 14.61 -13.89 21.13
CA THR A 52 13.97 -12.58 21.04
C THR A 52 14.05 -12.06 19.60
N PRO A 53 12.94 -11.59 19.00
CA PRO A 53 12.98 -11.05 17.66
C PRO A 53 13.73 -9.70 17.66
N PRO A 54 14.41 -9.35 16.56
CA PRO A 54 15.16 -8.10 16.48
C PRO A 54 14.27 -6.85 16.53
N GLU A 55 13.03 -6.95 16.03
CA GLU A 55 12.03 -5.89 16.07
C GLU A 55 10.61 -6.45 16.25
N ASP A 56 9.67 -5.58 16.62
CA ASP A 56 8.25 -5.94 16.67
C ASP A 56 7.72 -6.14 15.24
N PHE A 57 7.05 -7.26 14.99
CA PHE A 57 6.45 -7.55 13.68
C PHE A 57 5.37 -6.54 13.26
N ARG A 58 4.80 -5.79 14.22
CA ARG A 58 3.79 -4.75 13.94
C ARG A 58 4.34 -3.53 13.24
N VAL A 59 5.63 -3.24 13.39
CA VAL A 59 6.28 -2.12 12.70
C VAL A 59 6.85 -2.52 11.34
N LEU A 60 6.92 -3.82 11.05
CA LEU A 60 7.39 -4.30 9.76
C LEU A 60 6.42 -3.93 8.65
N SER A 61 6.94 -3.44 7.53
CA SER A 61 6.12 -3.18 6.35
C SER A 61 5.54 -4.48 5.81
N VAL A 62 4.23 -4.46 5.52
CA VAL A 62 3.57 -5.54 4.76
C VAL A 62 4.06 -5.60 3.31
N TYR A 63 4.62 -4.50 2.81
CA TYR A 63 5.21 -4.42 1.49
C TYR A 63 6.71 -4.75 1.54
N PRO A 64 7.28 -5.28 0.45
CA PRO A 64 8.73 -5.45 0.33
C PRO A 64 9.45 -4.11 0.39
N THR A 65 10.61 -4.09 1.04
CA THR A 65 11.52 -2.95 1.12
C THR A 65 12.86 -3.28 0.44
N PRO A 66 13.71 -2.30 0.14
CA PRO A 66 15.06 -2.56 -0.38
C PRO A 66 15.88 -3.54 0.46
N VAL A 67 15.80 -3.43 1.79
CA VAL A 67 16.51 -4.31 2.74
C VAL A 67 16.07 -5.77 2.59
N ASP A 68 14.80 -6.01 2.26
CA ASP A 68 14.28 -7.37 2.04
C ASP A 68 14.85 -8.05 0.80
N LEU A 69 15.42 -7.28 -0.13
CA LEU A 69 16.06 -7.80 -1.34
C LEU A 69 17.57 -8.06 -1.14
N GLU A 70 18.12 -7.71 0.03
CA GLU A 70 19.49 -8.00 0.39
C GLU A 70 19.73 -9.49 0.72
N TYR A 71 21.00 -9.87 0.75
CA TYR A 71 21.44 -11.27 0.95
C TYR A 71 21.33 -11.78 2.39
N GLN A 72 20.86 -10.95 3.31
CA GLN A 72 20.76 -11.34 4.71
C GLN A 72 19.58 -12.30 4.91
N ARG A 73 19.80 -13.36 5.68
CA ARG A 73 18.70 -14.25 6.08
C ARG A 73 17.83 -13.51 7.10
N PRO A 74 16.53 -13.37 6.86
CA PRO A 74 15.66 -12.72 7.82
C PRO A 74 15.55 -13.57 9.08
N PHE A 75 15.25 -12.91 10.21
CA PHE A 75 14.91 -13.61 11.44
C PHE A 75 13.57 -14.33 11.26
N LEU A 76 13.59 -15.66 11.35
CA LEU A 76 12.43 -16.54 11.21
C LEU A 76 12.43 -17.60 12.30
N ARG A 77 11.27 -17.82 12.92
CA ARG A 77 11.04 -18.98 13.78
C ARG A 77 10.31 -20.07 13.01
N PRO A 78 10.62 -21.36 13.24
CA PRO A 78 9.88 -22.44 12.61
C PRO A 78 8.43 -22.45 13.09
N ASN A 79 7.52 -22.92 12.22
CA ASN A 79 6.13 -23.12 12.62
C ASN A 79 6.02 -24.25 13.65
N ILE A 80 5.31 -24.01 14.76
CA ILE A 80 5.02 -25.04 15.76
C ILE A 80 3.89 -25.91 15.23
N THR A 81 4.24 -27.12 14.79
CA THR A 81 3.26 -28.09 14.24
C THR A 81 2.69 -29.03 15.31
N LYS A 82 3.34 -29.09 16.48
CA LYS A 82 2.92 -29.92 17.62
C LYS A 82 3.19 -29.15 18.91
N GLY A 83 2.15 -29.04 19.75
CA GLY A 83 2.22 -28.32 21.02
C GLY A 83 1.71 -26.88 20.95
N ALA A 84 1.75 -26.21 22.09
CA ALA A 84 1.21 -24.87 22.30
C ALA A 84 2.21 -23.78 21.89
N TYR A 85 1.67 -22.60 21.56
CA TYR A 85 2.47 -21.37 21.48
C TYR A 85 2.56 -20.75 22.88
N GLN A 86 3.66 -20.03 23.14
CA GLN A 86 3.88 -19.35 24.42
C GLN A 86 2.80 -18.31 24.75
N SER A 87 2.32 -17.60 23.73
CA SER A 87 1.29 -16.57 23.84
C SER A 87 0.70 -16.28 22.46
N VAL A 88 -0.38 -15.49 22.44
CA VAL A 88 -0.94 -14.92 21.20
C VAL A 88 0.12 -14.12 20.45
N GLU A 89 0.90 -13.28 21.15
CA GLU A 89 1.96 -12.46 20.55
C GLU A 89 3.04 -13.30 19.87
N HIS A 90 3.46 -14.37 20.53
CA HIS A 90 4.43 -15.30 19.97
C HIS A 90 3.88 -16.00 18.72
N TYR A 91 2.61 -16.40 18.71
CA TYR A 91 1.97 -16.96 17.51
C TYR A 91 1.90 -15.95 16.37
N LEU A 92 1.46 -14.71 16.65
CA LEU A 92 1.31 -13.67 15.64
C LEU A 92 2.65 -13.30 14.99
N ASP A 93 3.73 -13.15 15.77
CA ASP A 93 5.06 -12.88 15.22
C ASP A 93 5.55 -14.02 14.32
N VAL A 94 5.42 -15.28 14.77
CA VAL A 94 5.81 -16.47 13.99
C VAL A 94 5.04 -16.51 12.67
N GLN A 95 3.72 -16.41 12.72
CA GLN A 95 2.87 -16.50 11.51
C GLN A 95 3.10 -15.31 10.57
N PHE A 96 3.24 -14.10 11.11
CA PHE A 96 3.48 -12.92 10.28
C PHE A 96 4.80 -13.02 9.53
N ARG A 97 5.91 -13.33 10.23
CA ARG A 97 7.24 -13.40 9.62
C ARG A 97 7.35 -14.53 8.59
N LEU A 98 6.73 -15.69 8.87
CA LEU A 98 6.65 -16.80 7.91
C LEU A 98 5.83 -16.44 6.68
N LEU A 99 4.65 -15.84 6.85
CA LEU A 99 3.78 -15.44 5.75
C LEU A 99 4.43 -14.36 4.88
N ARG A 100 5.11 -13.40 5.51
CA ARG A 100 5.85 -12.34 4.83
C ARG A 100 7.00 -12.92 4.01
N GLU A 101 7.78 -13.84 4.59
CA GLU A 101 8.88 -14.48 3.88
C GLU A 101 8.40 -15.37 2.73
N ASP A 102 7.29 -16.08 2.88
CA ASP A 102 6.69 -16.90 1.82
C ASP A 102 6.41 -16.08 0.55
N PHE A 103 6.07 -14.80 0.70
CA PHE A 103 5.92 -13.86 -0.43
C PHE A 103 7.26 -13.27 -0.89
N ILE A 104 8.11 -12.82 0.04
CA ILE A 104 9.34 -12.06 -0.27
C ILE A 104 10.45 -12.95 -0.84
N ALA A 105 10.60 -14.18 -0.37
CA ALA A 105 11.68 -15.07 -0.81
C ALA A 105 11.65 -15.31 -2.34
N PRO A 106 10.52 -15.70 -2.96
CA PRO A 106 10.44 -15.84 -4.41
C PRO A 106 10.77 -14.55 -5.17
N LEU A 107 10.35 -13.40 -4.65
CA LEU A 107 10.60 -12.08 -5.23
C LEU A 107 12.09 -11.71 -5.19
N ARG A 108 12.74 -11.89 -4.04
CA ARG A 108 14.17 -11.65 -3.83
C ARG A 108 15.03 -12.55 -4.72
N GLU A 109 14.70 -13.84 -4.79
CA GLU A 109 15.37 -14.80 -5.70
C GLU A 109 15.22 -14.38 -7.17
N GLY A 110 14.02 -13.98 -7.58
CA GLY A 110 13.77 -13.53 -8.95
C GLY A 110 14.58 -12.29 -9.32
N ILE A 111 14.65 -11.30 -8.43
CA ILE A 111 15.40 -10.06 -8.65
C ILE A 111 16.90 -10.34 -8.70
N LYS A 112 17.40 -11.21 -7.82
CA LYS A 112 18.79 -11.68 -7.86
C LYS A 112 19.13 -12.32 -9.20
N CYS A 113 18.34 -13.27 -9.68
CA CYS A 113 18.56 -13.91 -10.98
C CYS A 113 18.55 -12.89 -12.13
N SER A 114 17.72 -11.85 -12.04
CA SER A 114 17.70 -10.74 -13.00
C SER A 114 18.99 -9.93 -12.98
N LYS A 115 19.50 -9.56 -11.78
CA LYS A 115 20.77 -8.84 -11.61
C LYS A 115 21.95 -9.62 -12.20
N GLU A 116 22.06 -10.91 -11.87
CA GLU A 116 23.13 -11.79 -12.38
C GLU A 116 23.09 -11.93 -13.91
N SER A 117 21.90 -12.06 -14.49
CA SER A 117 21.72 -12.19 -15.94
C SER A 117 22.09 -10.93 -16.72
N ASN A 118 22.02 -9.75 -16.09
CA ASN A 118 22.46 -8.50 -16.72
C ASN A 118 23.99 -8.36 -16.74
N LYS A 119 24.68 -8.88 -15.71
CA LYS A 119 26.15 -8.84 -15.59
C LYS A 119 26.85 -9.82 -16.53
N ASN A 120 26.33 -11.05 -16.66
CA ASN A 120 26.93 -12.11 -17.48
C ASN A 120 26.25 -12.23 -18.86
N ARG A 121 26.47 -11.27 -19.75
CA ARG A 121 25.86 -11.26 -21.11
C ARG A 121 26.27 -12.46 -21.99
N ASN A 122 27.36 -13.15 -21.67
CA ASN A 122 27.94 -14.23 -22.48
C ASN A 122 27.48 -15.64 -22.10
N GLU A 123 26.75 -15.82 -20.99
CA GLU A 123 26.17 -17.12 -20.60
C GLU A 123 24.70 -17.22 -21.04
N ARG A 124 24.22 -18.44 -21.30
CA ARG A 124 22.79 -18.70 -21.58
C ARG A 124 21.95 -18.06 -20.47
N ARG A 125 21.10 -17.09 -20.82
CA ARG A 125 20.20 -16.40 -19.88
C ARG A 125 19.49 -17.43 -19.00
N LYS A 126 19.83 -17.47 -17.71
CA LYS A 126 19.10 -18.29 -16.74
C LYS A 126 17.63 -17.85 -16.78
N ARG A 127 16.72 -18.82 -16.77
CA ARG A 127 15.29 -18.53 -16.71
C ARG A 127 15.03 -17.82 -15.39
N ILE A 128 14.62 -16.55 -15.46
CA ILE A 128 14.16 -15.81 -14.29
C ILE A 128 12.83 -16.46 -13.90
N ASN A 129 12.81 -17.11 -12.74
CA ASN A 129 11.61 -17.68 -12.16
C ASN A 129 11.01 -16.66 -11.18
N ASN A 130 9.72 -16.82 -10.85
CA ASN A 130 8.99 -16.08 -9.81
C ASN A 130 8.70 -14.60 -10.09
N ILE A 131 9.38 -13.96 -11.05
CA ILE A 131 9.11 -12.56 -11.44
C ILE A 131 9.07 -12.38 -12.96
N ARG A 132 8.47 -11.28 -13.39
CA ARG A 132 8.44 -10.83 -14.80
C ARG A 132 9.00 -9.42 -14.89
N ILE A 133 10.00 -9.24 -15.74
CA ILE A 133 10.68 -7.95 -15.93
C ILE A 133 10.15 -7.26 -17.19
N TYR A 134 9.77 -5.99 -17.04
CA TYR A 134 9.40 -5.08 -18.10
C TYR A 134 10.41 -3.92 -18.09
N ARG A 135 10.99 -3.63 -19.25
CA ARG A 135 12.00 -2.57 -19.40
C ARG A 135 11.41 -1.39 -20.16
N ASN A 136 11.98 -0.21 -19.94
CA ASN A 136 11.59 1.03 -20.57
C ASN A 136 10.13 1.40 -20.27
N VAL A 137 9.74 1.25 -19.00
CA VAL A 137 8.42 1.64 -18.52
C VAL A 137 8.41 3.13 -18.25
N GLN A 138 7.44 3.85 -18.77
CA GLN A 138 7.30 5.31 -18.59
C GLN A 138 5.93 5.62 -18.01
N PHE A 139 5.88 6.61 -17.12
CA PHE A 139 4.64 7.16 -16.59
C PHE A 139 4.12 8.24 -17.53
N ASN A 140 2.81 8.27 -17.75
CA ASN A 140 2.16 9.37 -18.42
C ASN A 140 1.79 10.45 -17.41
N GLU A 141 1.70 11.69 -17.88
CA GLU A 141 1.16 12.81 -17.10
C GLU A 141 -0.33 12.62 -16.77
N GLU A 142 -1.06 11.93 -17.66
CA GLU A 142 -2.48 11.64 -17.49
C GLU A 142 -2.73 10.72 -16.29
N LYS A 143 -3.52 11.22 -15.35
CA LYS A 143 -4.04 10.42 -14.22
C LYS A 143 -5.47 9.98 -14.51
N VAL A 144 -5.76 8.71 -14.25
CA VAL A 144 -7.05 8.08 -14.52
C VAL A 144 -7.66 7.60 -13.21
N PHE A 145 -8.90 8.01 -12.93
CA PHE A 145 -9.64 7.46 -11.80
C PHE A 145 -10.27 6.12 -12.17
N VAL A 146 -10.01 5.11 -11.36
CA VAL A 146 -10.65 3.80 -11.46
C VAL A 146 -11.47 3.60 -10.18
N GLN A 147 -12.79 3.64 -10.32
CA GLN A 147 -13.72 3.70 -9.18
C GLN A 147 -13.43 4.94 -8.32
N ASP A 148 -13.00 4.73 -7.07
CA ASP A 148 -12.74 5.78 -6.08
C ASP A 148 -11.23 5.97 -5.85
N LYS A 149 -10.37 5.45 -6.75
CA LYS A 149 -8.91 5.49 -6.63
C LYS A 149 -8.25 6.23 -7.79
N LEU A 150 -7.25 7.04 -7.48
CA LEU A 150 -6.38 7.70 -8.45
C LEU A 150 -5.35 6.70 -8.99
N GLY A 151 -5.28 6.56 -10.31
CA GLY A 151 -4.30 5.72 -10.99
C GLY A 151 -3.45 6.52 -11.96
N TYR A 152 -2.22 6.06 -12.14
CA TYR A 152 -1.28 6.54 -13.14
C TYR A 152 -1.32 5.62 -14.35
N LEU A 153 -1.44 6.20 -15.54
CA LEU A 153 -1.31 5.45 -16.78
C LEU A 153 0.19 5.24 -17.06
N ILE A 154 0.61 3.99 -17.22
CA ILE A 154 2.00 3.64 -17.55
C ILE A 154 2.06 2.96 -18.92
N ASN A 155 3.11 3.24 -19.67
CA ASN A 155 3.48 2.54 -20.89
C ASN A 155 4.57 1.52 -20.57
N PHE A 156 4.27 0.22 -20.63
CA PHE A 156 5.24 -0.85 -20.34
C PHE A 156 5.74 -1.59 -21.58
N ASN A 157 5.12 -1.35 -22.75
CA ASN A 157 5.47 -2.03 -24.00
C ASN A 157 5.32 -1.12 -25.23
N LYS A 158 5.86 0.10 -25.18
CA LYS A 158 5.78 1.10 -26.27
C LYS A 158 6.25 0.55 -27.63
N ASN A 159 7.30 -0.29 -27.60
CA ASN A 159 7.90 -0.89 -28.79
C ASN A 159 7.15 -2.13 -29.32
N LYS A 160 6.00 -2.51 -28.73
CA LYS A 160 5.22 -3.72 -29.08
C LYS A 160 6.04 -5.02 -29.18
N LYS A 161 7.15 -5.12 -28.44
CA LYS A 161 8.04 -6.29 -28.46
C LYS A 161 7.40 -7.50 -27.77
N LEU A 162 6.55 -7.26 -26.77
CA LEU A 162 5.82 -8.31 -26.08
C LEU A 162 4.56 -8.71 -26.87
N LYS A 163 4.55 -9.93 -27.42
CA LYS A 163 3.36 -10.56 -28.00
C LYS A 163 2.71 -11.48 -26.97
N ILE A 164 1.75 -10.95 -26.22
CA ILE A 164 1.07 -11.67 -25.13
C ILE A 164 -0.41 -11.81 -25.49
N ASN A 165 -0.95 -13.03 -25.38
CA ASN A 165 -2.40 -13.23 -25.43
C ASN A 165 -3.00 -12.83 -24.07
N TRP A 166 -3.57 -11.64 -24.01
CA TRP A 166 -4.13 -11.05 -22.79
C TRP A 166 -5.40 -11.75 -22.27
N ASP A 167 -6.07 -12.57 -23.09
CA ASP A 167 -7.27 -13.32 -22.68
C ASP A 167 -6.92 -14.50 -21.76
N ILE A 168 -5.76 -15.11 -21.96
CA ILE A 168 -5.32 -16.31 -21.24
C ILE A 168 -4.29 -15.97 -20.17
N SER A 169 -3.51 -14.91 -20.38
CA SER A 169 -2.39 -14.53 -19.52
C SER A 169 -2.84 -14.17 -18.09
N LYS A 170 -2.10 -14.63 -17.08
CA LYS A 170 -2.25 -14.18 -15.68
C LYS A 170 -1.30 -13.03 -15.31
N ARG A 171 -0.80 -12.29 -16.30
CA ARG A 171 0.09 -11.14 -16.09
C ARG A 171 -0.67 -9.88 -15.73
N LEU A 172 -0.11 -9.05 -14.86
CA LEU A 172 -0.64 -7.73 -14.53
C LEU A 172 -2.12 -7.80 -14.12
N MET A 173 -2.46 -8.77 -13.26
CA MET A 173 -3.82 -8.89 -12.73
C MET A 173 -4.13 -7.71 -11.81
N TYR A 174 -5.40 -7.33 -11.70
CA TYR A 174 -5.84 -6.39 -10.68
C TYR A 174 -5.29 -6.80 -9.30
N GLY A 175 -4.68 -5.88 -8.55
CA GLY A 175 -4.05 -6.17 -7.26
C GLY A 175 -2.65 -6.78 -7.33
N SER A 176 -2.09 -7.01 -8.53
CA SER A 176 -0.69 -7.45 -8.66
C SER A 176 0.27 -6.38 -8.16
N LEU A 177 1.27 -6.80 -7.38
CA LEU A 177 2.37 -5.96 -6.90
C LEU A 177 3.40 -5.73 -8.00
N LEU A 178 3.77 -4.47 -8.18
CA LEU A 178 4.77 -4.01 -9.13
C LEU A 178 5.86 -3.24 -8.39
N LEU A 179 7.12 -3.57 -8.66
CA LEU A 179 8.27 -2.82 -8.16
C LEU A 179 8.89 -2.04 -9.32
N PHE A 180 9.08 -0.73 -9.14
CA PHE A 180 9.66 0.16 -10.15
C PHE A 180 11.02 0.67 -9.68
N THR A 181 12.02 0.57 -10.53
CA THR A 181 13.40 0.95 -10.19
C THR A 181 14.12 1.61 -11.36
N MET A 182 15.10 2.47 -11.03
CA MET A 182 16.09 3.00 -11.96
C MET A 182 17.50 2.44 -11.71
N ASN A 183 17.77 1.86 -10.54
CA ASN A 183 19.10 1.50 -10.05
C ASN A 183 19.21 0.01 -9.72
N GLU A 184 18.68 -0.84 -10.62
CA GLU A 184 18.67 -2.29 -10.48
C GLU A 184 18.03 -2.79 -9.17
N PHE A 185 16.97 -2.17 -8.64
CA PHE A 185 16.33 -2.55 -7.36
C PHE A 185 17.26 -2.44 -6.14
N ASN A 186 18.28 -1.57 -6.18
CA ASN A 186 18.92 -1.11 -4.94
C ASN A 186 18.00 -0.15 -4.20
N ASP A 187 17.18 0.59 -4.95
CA ASP A 187 16.02 1.32 -4.46
C ASP A 187 14.84 1.11 -5.42
N PHE A 188 13.63 1.17 -4.90
CA PHE A 188 12.41 1.01 -5.69
C PHE A 188 11.21 1.61 -4.97
N PHE A 189 10.21 2.00 -5.76
CA PHE A 189 8.88 2.34 -5.27
C PHE A 189 7.87 1.32 -5.78
N ILE A 190 6.70 1.33 -5.14
CA ILE A 190 5.71 0.27 -5.31
C ILE A 190 4.48 0.80 -6.03
N GLY A 191 3.98 0.00 -6.97
CA GLY A 191 2.66 0.18 -7.54
C GLY A 191 1.81 -1.08 -7.47
N ILE A 192 0.49 -0.87 -7.50
CA ILE A 192 -0.53 -1.90 -7.53
C ILE A 192 -1.37 -1.73 -8.79
N VAL A 193 -1.65 -2.81 -9.50
CA VAL A 193 -2.50 -2.74 -10.69
C VAL A 193 -3.95 -2.41 -10.31
N LEU A 194 -4.45 -1.25 -10.75
CA LEU A 194 -5.84 -0.82 -10.54
C LEU A 194 -6.80 -1.26 -11.64
N GLY A 195 -6.29 -1.42 -12.86
CA GLY A 195 -7.12 -1.64 -14.03
C GLY A 195 -6.42 -2.54 -15.03
N ARG A 196 -7.13 -3.59 -15.46
CA ARG A 196 -6.68 -4.52 -16.49
C ARG A 196 -7.61 -4.48 -17.71
N ASP A 197 -7.82 -3.28 -18.27
CA ASP A 197 -8.59 -3.16 -19.51
C ASP A 197 -7.80 -3.73 -20.69
N LYS A 198 -8.47 -4.54 -21.52
CA LYS A 198 -7.89 -5.13 -22.73
C LYS A 198 -7.45 -4.05 -23.72
N LYS A 199 -8.17 -2.92 -23.79
CA LYS A 199 -7.84 -1.81 -24.70
C LYS A 199 -6.48 -1.20 -24.35
N TYR A 200 -6.25 -0.89 -23.07
CA TYR A 200 -4.96 -0.39 -22.60
C TYR A 200 -3.86 -1.44 -22.78
N LEU A 201 -4.10 -2.70 -22.39
CA LEU A 201 -3.10 -3.76 -22.52
C LEU A 201 -2.67 -4.03 -23.97
N ALA A 202 -3.59 -3.97 -24.94
CA ALA A 202 -3.29 -4.11 -26.36
C ALA A 202 -2.35 -3.01 -26.87
N ASN A 203 -2.45 -1.82 -26.28
CA ASN A 203 -1.58 -0.68 -26.56
C ASN A 203 -0.28 -0.69 -25.73
N GLY A 204 -0.07 -1.70 -24.88
CA GLY A 204 1.08 -1.77 -23.98
C GLY A 204 0.99 -0.82 -22.79
N GLN A 205 -0.24 -0.49 -22.38
CA GLN A 205 -0.58 0.43 -21.30
C GLN A 205 -1.24 -0.28 -20.11
N LEU A 206 -1.05 0.27 -18.92
CA LEU A 206 -1.63 -0.25 -17.66
C LEU A 206 -1.95 0.91 -16.71
N ILE A 207 -2.98 0.76 -15.89
CA ILE A 207 -3.31 1.74 -14.85
C ILE A 207 -2.85 1.20 -13.50
N VAL A 208 -2.01 1.97 -12.80
CA VAL A 208 -1.39 1.57 -11.52
C VAL A 208 -1.65 2.61 -10.44
N GLU A 209 -2.01 2.16 -9.24
CA GLU A 209 -1.97 2.95 -8.00
C GLU A 209 -0.54 2.93 -7.50
N LEU A 210 0.01 4.09 -7.15
CA LEU A 210 1.29 4.13 -6.45
C LEU A 210 1.03 4.20 -4.95
N ILE A 211 1.84 3.48 -4.18
CA ILE A 211 1.77 3.51 -2.72
C ILE A 211 2.39 4.80 -2.19
N ASP A 212 3.49 5.22 -2.83
CA ASP A 212 4.20 6.45 -2.53
C ASP A 212 3.93 7.49 -3.62
N ASP A 213 4.01 8.78 -3.26
CA ASP A 213 3.87 9.88 -4.21
C ASP A 213 5.01 9.88 -5.24
N LEU A 214 4.69 10.24 -6.49
CA LEU A 214 5.71 10.50 -7.51
C LEU A 214 6.55 11.71 -7.08
N GLN A 215 7.87 11.52 -7.07
CA GLN A 215 8.82 12.61 -6.91
C GLN A 215 8.90 13.44 -8.20
N PRO A 216 9.20 14.75 -8.10
CA PRO A 216 9.44 15.61 -9.26
C PRO A 216 10.51 14.99 -10.19
N GLY A 217 10.26 14.99 -11.50
CA GLY A 217 11.17 14.42 -12.52
C GLY A 217 10.94 12.94 -12.85
N MET A 218 10.21 12.17 -12.03
CA MET A 218 9.94 10.75 -12.32
C MET A 218 9.13 10.53 -13.60
N LEU A 219 8.28 11.49 -14.00
CA LEU A 219 7.46 11.39 -15.22
C LEU A 219 8.30 11.36 -16.51
N THR A 220 9.47 12.00 -16.51
CA THR A 220 10.37 12.03 -17.68
C THR A 220 11.28 10.81 -17.75
N SER A 221 11.35 10.03 -16.68
CA SER A 221 12.30 8.95 -16.52
C SER A 221 11.78 7.61 -17.06
N SER A 222 12.71 6.72 -17.38
CA SER A 222 12.43 5.37 -17.85
C SER A 222 12.80 4.35 -16.77
N PHE A 223 11.84 3.51 -16.40
CA PHE A 223 11.95 2.55 -15.31
C PHE A 223 12.08 1.11 -15.79
N THR A 224 12.68 0.28 -14.95
CA THR A 224 12.47 -1.17 -14.97
C THR A 224 11.38 -1.53 -13.98
N MET A 225 10.39 -2.29 -14.42
CA MET A 225 9.29 -2.78 -13.60
C MET A 225 9.40 -4.29 -13.42
N ALA A 226 9.34 -4.77 -12.17
CA ALA A 226 9.19 -6.18 -11.85
C ALA A 226 7.78 -6.47 -11.35
N GLU A 227 7.12 -7.47 -11.95
CA GLU A 227 5.86 -8.03 -11.48
C GLU A 227 6.16 -9.35 -10.76
N SER A 228 5.64 -9.52 -9.54
CA SER A 228 5.66 -10.82 -8.86
C SER A 228 4.69 -11.80 -9.52
N GLU A 229 5.11 -13.04 -9.73
CA GLU A 229 4.19 -14.10 -10.17
C GLU A 229 3.26 -14.56 -9.04
N VAL A 230 3.66 -14.34 -7.78
CA VAL A 230 2.83 -14.58 -6.60
C VAL A 230 1.84 -13.43 -6.45
N TYR A 231 0.56 -13.77 -6.27
CA TYR A 231 -0.48 -12.77 -6.11
C TYR A 231 -0.44 -12.19 -4.69
N PHE A 232 -0.10 -10.91 -4.55
CA PHE A 232 0.23 -10.27 -3.27
C PHE A 232 -0.98 -9.92 -2.40
N GLU A 233 -2.10 -9.52 -3.01
CA GLU A 233 -3.27 -8.99 -2.27
C GLU A 233 -3.74 -9.88 -1.09
N PRO A 234 -3.84 -11.22 -1.23
CA PRO A 234 -4.22 -12.09 -0.10
C PRO A 234 -3.19 -12.08 1.04
N TYR A 235 -1.89 -12.01 0.72
CA TYR A 235 -0.82 -11.92 1.70
C TYR A 235 -0.92 -10.60 2.46
N LYS A 236 -1.10 -9.49 1.76
CA LYS A 236 -1.30 -8.16 2.36
C LYS A 236 -2.47 -8.16 3.34
N CYS A 237 -3.65 -8.63 2.91
CA CYS A 237 -4.82 -8.67 3.77
C CYS A 237 -4.58 -9.52 5.04
N ALA A 238 -4.00 -10.71 4.87
CA ALA A 238 -3.71 -11.60 6.01
C ALA A 238 -2.67 -11.01 6.97
N MET A 239 -1.58 -10.43 6.43
CA MET A 239 -0.54 -9.76 7.24
C MET A 239 -1.10 -8.57 8.01
N GLN A 240 -1.95 -7.74 7.39
CA GLN A 240 -2.60 -6.62 8.07
C GLN A 240 -3.53 -7.08 9.19
N VAL A 241 -4.25 -8.19 9.02
CA VAL A 241 -5.05 -8.78 10.10
C VAL A 241 -4.14 -9.25 11.24
N LEU A 242 -3.06 -9.97 10.94
CA LEU A 242 -2.11 -10.44 11.96
C LEU A 242 -1.48 -9.29 12.76
N GLN A 243 -1.13 -8.17 12.11
CA GLN A 243 -0.59 -6.99 12.81
C GLN A 243 -1.59 -6.35 13.78
N ASN A 244 -2.88 -6.39 13.45
CA ASN A 244 -3.94 -5.76 14.25
C ASN A 244 -4.51 -6.68 15.33
N LEU A 245 -4.26 -7.99 15.27
CA LEU A 245 -4.66 -8.94 16.30
C LEU A 245 -3.78 -8.79 17.57
N ASN A 246 -4.38 -9.09 18.70
CA ASN A 246 -3.76 -9.11 20.03
C ASN A 246 -4.54 -10.07 20.95
N GLY A 247 -4.07 -10.25 22.18
CA GLY A 247 -4.68 -11.17 23.15
C GLY A 247 -6.18 -10.93 23.42
N ASN A 248 -6.70 -9.71 23.25
CA ASN A 248 -8.10 -9.40 23.57
C ASN A 248 -9.07 -9.73 22.43
N ASN A 249 -8.59 -9.80 21.18
CA ASN A 249 -9.43 -10.00 19.99
C ASN A 249 -9.08 -11.26 19.20
N PHE A 250 -8.18 -12.10 19.72
CA PHE A 250 -7.72 -13.31 19.03
C PHE A 250 -8.80 -14.41 19.07
N PRO A 251 -9.31 -14.86 17.91
CA PRO A 251 -10.35 -15.88 17.88
C PRO A 251 -9.78 -17.26 18.24
N MET A 252 -10.58 -18.07 18.94
CA MET A 252 -10.25 -19.48 19.21
C MET A 252 -8.90 -19.69 19.94
N GLU A 253 -8.47 -18.72 20.74
CA GLU A 253 -7.18 -18.74 21.46
C GLU A 253 -6.93 -20.06 22.19
N LYS A 254 -7.95 -20.55 22.93
CA LYS A 254 -7.86 -21.80 23.69
C LYS A 254 -7.48 -23.01 22.83
N TYR A 255 -7.82 -23.00 21.54
CA TYR A 255 -7.54 -24.10 20.62
C TYR A 255 -6.25 -23.89 19.84
N ILE A 256 -6.02 -22.68 19.35
CA ILE A 256 -4.89 -22.37 18.46
C ILE A 256 -3.60 -22.15 19.27
N ILE A 257 -3.70 -21.43 20.39
CA ILE A 257 -2.55 -21.06 21.22
C ILE A 257 -2.33 -22.11 22.30
N SER A 258 -3.35 -22.36 23.13
CA SER A 258 -3.23 -23.24 24.30
C SER A 258 -3.41 -24.72 23.99
N THR A 259 -3.82 -25.08 22.77
CA THR A 259 -4.06 -26.48 22.34
C THR A 259 -5.02 -27.26 23.23
N CYS A 260 -6.04 -26.58 23.78
CA CYS A 260 -7.05 -27.19 24.63
C CYS A 260 -7.90 -28.20 23.85
N ASN A 261 -7.98 -29.42 24.38
CA ASN A 261 -8.72 -30.55 23.82
C ASN A 261 -10.18 -30.62 24.33
N LYS A 262 -10.55 -29.77 25.29
CA LYS A 262 -11.92 -29.70 25.81
C LYS A 262 -12.75 -28.75 24.95
N VAL A 263 -13.72 -29.31 24.23
CA VAL A 263 -14.64 -28.54 23.39
C VAL A 263 -15.93 -28.24 24.16
N GLU A 264 -16.30 -26.97 24.26
CA GLU A 264 -17.54 -26.56 24.90
C GLU A 264 -18.69 -26.48 23.89
N LYS A 265 -19.87 -26.19 24.42
CA LYS A 265 -21.08 -25.99 23.62
C LYS A 265 -21.05 -24.61 22.95
N PRO A 266 -21.53 -24.47 21.70
CA PRO A 266 -21.58 -23.20 20.99
C PRO A 266 -22.32 -22.11 21.78
N ASN A 267 -21.81 -20.88 21.74
CA ASN A 267 -22.45 -19.75 22.41
C ASN A 267 -23.87 -19.47 21.89
N TYR A 268 -24.15 -19.73 20.61
CA TYR A 268 -25.50 -19.54 20.07
C TYR A 268 -26.53 -20.44 20.78
N LEU A 269 -26.16 -21.63 21.27
CA LEU A 269 -27.06 -22.49 22.04
C LEU A 269 -27.36 -21.95 23.44
N LYS A 270 -26.47 -21.13 24.00
CA LYS A 270 -26.69 -20.46 25.29
C LYS A 270 -27.74 -19.36 25.17
N SER A 271 -27.81 -18.69 24.01
CA SER A 271 -28.78 -17.63 23.74
C SER A 271 -30.15 -18.13 23.28
N LEU A 272 -30.29 -19.44 22.97
CA LEU A 272 -31.59 -19.99 22.56
C LEU A 272 -32.49 -20.23 23.78
N PRO A 273 -33.71 -19.67 23.81
CA PRO A 273 -34.67 -19.93 24.89
C PRO A 273 -35.17 -21.38 24.85
N VAL A 274 -35.23 -21.96 23.65
CA VAL A 274 -35.65 -23.34 23.39
C VAL A 274 -34.59 -24.00 22.52
N LYS A 275 -34.04 -25.14 22.98
CA LYS A 275 -32.96 -25.89 22.32
C LYS A 275 -33.47 -27.00 21.41
N MET A 276 -34.70 -26.81 20.92
CA MET A 276 -35.38 -27.75 20.05
C MET A 276 -35.01 -27.47 18.60
N PHE A 277 -34.55 -28.50 17.92
CA PHE A 277 -34.15 -28.45 16.52
C PHE A 277 -35.13 -29.28 15.71
N ASN A 278 -35.41 -28.85 14.48
CA ASN A 278 -36.27 -29.59 13.56
C ASN A 278 -35.53 -29.84 12.26
N PHE A 279 -35.54 -31.09 11.82
CA PHE A 279 -35.02 -31.52 10.53
C PHE A 279 -36.17 -32.02 9.63
N ASN A 280 -36.22 -31.51 8.40
CA ASN A 280 -37.20 -31.90 7.37
C ASN A 280 -38.68 -31.87 7.78
N GLY A 281 -39.05 -31.07 8.80
CA GLY A 281 -40.43 -31.01 9.28
C GLY A 281 -40.83 -32.20 10.14
N GLY A 282 -39.87 -32.99 10.62
CA GLY A 282 -40.08 -34.06 11.60
C GLY A 282 -40.35 -33.52 13.01
N GLU A 283 -40.43 -34.44 13.98
CA GLU A 283 -40.60 -34.06 15.38
C GLU A 283 -39.38 -33.27 15.89
N PRO A 284 -39.59 -32.13 16.58
CA PRO A 284 -38.51 -31.39 17.19
C PRO A 284 -37.77 -32.24 18.23
N PHE A 285 -36.45 -32.12 18.29
CA PHE A 285 -35.60 -32.82 19.27
C PHE A 285 -34.69 -31.84 20.02
N ASN A 286 -34.37 -32.12 21.29
CA ASN A 286 -33.42 -31.29 22.03
C ASN A 286 -31.98 -31.61 21.63
N VAL A 287 -31.31 -30.63 21.02
CA VAL A 287 -29.93 -30.79 20.53
C VAL A 287 -28.92 -31.14 21.63
N LEU A 288 -29.23 -30.83 22.90
CA LEU A 288 -28.37 -31.14 24.05
C LEU A 288 -28.70 -32.49 24.72
N ASN A 289 -29.83 -33.12 24.41
CA ASN A 289 -30.19 -34.41 24.99
C ASN A 289 -29.91 -35.53 23.99
N ASP A 290 -28.83 -36.28 24.23
CA ASP A 290 -28.40 -37.35 23.31
C ASP A 290 -29.45 -38.43 23.05
N ASN A 291 -30.37 -38.66 24.00
CA ASN A 291 -31.42 -39.66 23.89
C ASN A 291 -32.62 -39.22 23.04
N GLU A 292 -32.77 -37.91 22.78
CA GLU A 292 -33.86 -37.36 21.96
C GLU A 292 -33.48 -37.28 20.47
N TRP A 293 -32.21 -37.51 20.13
CA TRP A 293 -31.78 -37.43 18.74
C TRP A 293 -32.47 -38.50 17.88
N PRO A 294 -33.04 -38.15 16.71
CA PRO A 294 -33.60 -39.12 15.80
C PRO A 294 -32.54 -40.11 15.30
N ALA A 295 -32.96 -41.32 14.93
CA ALA A 295 -32.06 -42.32 14.35
C ALA A 295 -31.44 -41.82 13.03
N GLN A 296 -30.21 -42.25 12.73
CA GLN A 296 -29.44 -41.78 11.55
C GLN A 296 -30.18 -42.00 10.21
N GLU A 297 -31.02 -43.04 10.12
CA GLU A 297 -31.80 -43.38 8.93
C GLU A 297 -32.83 -42.29 8.61
N LYS A 298 -33.36 -41.61 9.64
CA LYS A 298 -34.28 -40.47 9.45
C LYS A 298 -33.58 -39.26 8.84
N PHE A 299 -32.27 -39.15 8.99
CA PHE A 299 -31.46 -38.11 8.36
C PHE A 299 -30.90 -38.53 6.98
N GLY A 300 -31.01 -39.82 6.61
CA GLY A 300 -30.39 -40.36 5.41
C GLY A 300 -28.85 -40.28 5.46
N LEU A 301 -28.26 -40.39 6.65
CA LEU A 301 -26.82 -40.26 6.88
C LEU A 301 -26.21 -41.61 7.23
N ASP A 302 -24.95 -41.82 6.79
CA ASP A 302 -24.11 -42.87 7.36
C ASP A 302 -23.65 -42.52 8.79
N GLU A 303 -23.08 -43.49 9.49
CA GLU A 303 -22.64 -43.33 10.89
C GLU A 303 -21.65 -42.17 11.09
N MET A 304 -20.70 -42.00 10.16
CA MET A 304 -19.66 -40.97 10.25
C MET A 304 -20.21 -39.59 9.96
N GLN A 305 -21.08 -39.49 8.95
CA GLN A 305 -21.84 -38.29 8.60
C GLN A 305 -22.76 -37.86 9.73
N TYR A 306 -23.47 -38.81 10.35
CA TYR A 306 -24.35 -38.55 11.48
C TYR A 306 -23.57 -38.03 12.69
N LYS A 307 -22.44 -38.65 13.01
CA LYS A 307 -21.53 -38.17 14.07
C LYS A 307 -20.99 -36.76 13.78
N ALA A 308 -20.60 -36.49 12.53
CA ALA A 308 -20.12 -35.17 12.11
C ALA A 308 -21.22 -34.10 12.20
N PHE A 309 -22.43 -34.41 11.76
CA PHE A 309 -23.60 -33.55 11.84
C PHE A 309 -23.95 -33.20 13.29
N LYS A 310 -24.01 -34.23 14.16
CA LYS A 310 -24.24 -34.06 15.60
C LYS A 310 -23.17 -33.17 16.24
N ALA A 311 -21.89 -33.48 16.00
CA ALA A 311 -20.78 -32.69 16.52
C ALA A 311 -20.84 -31.21 16.09
N ALA A 312 -21.13 -30.94 14.81
CA ALA A 312 -21.22 -29.58 14.30
C ALA A 312 -22.33 -28.73 14.96
N LEU A 313 -23.42 -29.37 15.37
CA LEU A 313 -24.52 -28.68 16.08
C LEU A 313 -24.24 -28.54 17.58
N THR A 314 -23.49 -29.46 18.18
CA THR A 314 -23.29 -29.48 19.64
C THR A 314 -21.98 -28.87 20.11
N ASN A 315 -20.98 -28.69 19.25
CA ASN A 315 -19.63 -28.30 19.63
C ASN A 315 -19.26 -26.94 19.03
N GLU A 316 -18.67 -26.06 19.82
CA GLU A 316 -18.29 -24.71 19.35
C GLU A 316 -17.18 -24.73 18.28
N LEU A 317 -16.38 -25.81 18.24
CA LEU A 317 -15.38 -26.08 17.22
C LEU A 317 -15.49 -27.53 16.78
N THR A 318 -15.66 -27.75 15.47
CA THR A 318 -15.69 -29.09 14.87
C THR A 318 -14.86 -29.10 13.60
N VAL A 319 -13.99 -30.12 13.47
CA VAL A 319 -13.22 -30.37 12.25
C VAL A 319 -13.79 -31.61 11.58
N ILE A 320 -14.41 -31.42 10.40
CA ILE A 320 -14.98 -32.50 9.60
C ILE A 320 -14.02 -32.81 8.45
N GLN A 321 -13.40 -33.98 8.51
CA GLN A 321 -12.53 -34.46 7.44
C GLN A 321 -13.28 -35.51 6.59
N GLY A 322 -13.14 -35.42 5.27
CA GLY A 322 -13.70 -36.42 4.36
C GLY A 322 -12.94 -36.45 3.03
N PRO A 323 -12.64 -37.62 2.46
CA PRO A 323 -12.13 -37.76 1.09
C PRO A 323 -13.03 -37.08 0.02
N PRO A 324 -12.56 -36.93 -1.23
CA PRO A 324 -13.41 -36.49 -2.32
C PRO A 324 -14.65 -37.39 -2.46
N GLY A 325 -15.82 -36.80 -2.68
CA GLY A 325 -17.08 -37.54 -2.87
C GLY A 325 -17.83 -37.95 -1.59
N THR A 326 -17.29 -37.77 -0.38
CA THR A 326 -17.95 -38.22 0.87
C THR A 326 -19.06 -37.31 1.41
N GLY A 327 -19.64 -36.46 0.56
CA GLY A 327 -20.78 -35.62 0.97
C GLY A 327 -20.46 -34.43 1.89
N LYS A 328 -19.21 -33.93 1.95
CA LYS A 328 -18.86 -32.76 2.79
C LYS A 328 -19.78 -31.54 2.54
N THR A 329 -20.03 -31.22 1.27
CA THR A 329 -20.95 -30.15 0.87
C THR A 329 -22.38 -30.44 1.33
N PHE A 330 -22.83 -31.68 1.18
CA PHE A 330 -24.16 -32.12 1.61
C PHE A 330 -24.34 -31.96 3.12
N ILE A 331 -23.38 -32.43 3.93
CA ILE A 331 -23.40 -32.24 5.39
C ILE A 331 -23.36 -30.76 5.78
N GLY A 332 -22.52 -29.96 5.13
CA GLY A 332 -22.47 -28.52 5.37
C GLY A 332 -23.81 -27.81 5.10
N LEU A 333 -24.50 -28.19 4.02
CA LEU A 333 -25.83 -27.67 3.70
C LEU A 333 -26.86 -28.10 4.74
N MET A 334 -26.85 -29.38 5.16
CA MET A 334 -27.74 -29.88 6.20
C MET A 334 -27.55 -29.17 7.53
N ILE A 335 -26.31 -28.92 7.96
CA ILE A 335 -26.01 -28.18 9.19
C ILE A 335 -26.65 -26.79 9.13
N ILE A 336 -26.41 -26.04 8.05
CA ILE A 336 -26.93 -24.68 7.89
C ILE A 336 -28.45 -24.69 7.80
N GLU A 337 -29.04 -25.58 7.01
CA GLU A 337 -30.48 -25.70 6.88
C GLU A 337 -31.13 -25.96 8.24
N THR A 338 -30.55 -26.87 9.04
CA THR A 338 -31.08 -27.23 10.37
C THR A 338 -30.99 -26.04 11.32
N ILE A 339 -29.86 -25.31 11.34
CA ILE A 339 -29.71 -24.10 12.16
C ILE A 339 -30.72 -23.03 11.73
N ILE A 340 -30.83 -22.75 10.43
CA ILE A 340 -31.73 -21.71 9.90
C ILE A 340 -33.18 -22.04 10.20
N ARG A 341 -33.65 -23.26 9.89
CA ARG A 341 -35.03 -23.68 10.14
C ARG A 341 -35.38 -23.61 11.62
N SER A 342 -34.49 -24.10 12.48
CA SER A 342 -34.69 -24.05 13.93
C SER A 342 -34.73 -22.60 14.44
N MET A 343 -33.87 -21.72 13.92
CA MET A 343 -33.87 -20.31 14.31
C MET A 343 -35.04 -19.50 13.72
N TYR A 344 -35.59 -19.84 12.55
CA TYR A 344 -36.78 -19.15 12.03
C TYR A 344 -38.05 -19.61 12.72
N HIS A 345 -38.19 -20.91 12.98
CA HIS A 345 -39.40 -21.49 13.55
C HIS A 345 -39.73 -20.97 14.95
N PHE A 346 -38.70 -20.81 15.81
CA PHE A 346 -38.94 -20.47 17.23
C PHE A 346 -38.97 -18.96 17.53
N PHE A 347 -38.50 -18.09 16.62
CA PHE A 347 -38.34 -16.66 16.93
C PHE A 347 -39.39 -15.72 16.29
N ALA A 348 -40.40 -16.27 15.60
CA ALA A 348 -41.51 -15.52 14.97
C ALA A 348 -41.08 -14.33 14.07
N LYS A 349 -39.80 -14.25 13.72
CA LYS A 349 -39.18 -13.25 12.88
C LYS A 349 -38.44 -14.01 11.79
N ASN A 350 -38.76 -13.73 10.53
CA ASN A 350 -38.08 -14.29 9.34
C ASN A 350 -36.63 -13.76 9.18
N ARG A 351 -35.88 -13.64 10.28
CA ARG A 351 -34.53 -13.09 10.30
C ARG A 351 -33.72 -13.63 11.46
N LEU A 352 -32.50 -14.07 11.16
CA LEU A 352 -31.50 -14.41 12.16
C LEU A 352 -31.01 -13.14 12.86
N GLN A 353 -30.94 -13.13 14.19
CA GLN A 353 -30.31 -12.03 14.93
C GLN A 353 -28.79 -12.01 14.68
N ASN A 354 -28.17 -13.20 14.57
CA ASN A 354 -26.75 -13.37 14.31
C ASN A 354 -26.56 -14.04 12.92
N PRO A 355 -25.83 -13.42 11.98
CA PRO A 355 -25.61 -13.99 10.66
C PRO A 355 -24.66 -15.21 10.70
N ILE A 356 -24.86 -16.15 9.78
CA ILE A 356 -23.93 -17.26 9.55
C ILE A 356 -22.94 -16.83 8.47
N LEU A 357 -21.64 -16.85 8.79
CA LEU A 357 -20.58 -16.58 7.82
C LEU A 357 -20.08 -17.89 7.22
N VAL A 358 -20.21 -18.02 5.90
CA VAL A 358 -19.66 -19.16 5.13
C VAL A 358 -18.44 -18.69 4.35
N VAL A 359 -17.32 -19.36 4.53
CA VAL A 359 -16.05 -19.06 3.85
C VAL A 359 -15.60 -20.28 3.05
N CYS A 360 -15.20 -20.08 1.81
CA CYS A 360 -14.62 -21.12 0.96
C CYS A 360 -13.34 -20.59 0.30
N TYR A 361 -12.38 -21.48 0.03
CA TYR A 361 -11.13 -21.11 -0.60
C TYR A 361 -11.29 -20.66 -2.06
N THR A 362 -12.27 -21.21 -2.79
CA THR A 362 -12.50 -20.88 -4.20
C THR A 362 -13.91 -20.31 -4.44
N ASN A 363 -14.02 -19.40 -5.42
CA ASN A 363 -15.30 -18.89 -5.89
C ASN A 363 -16.23 -20.01 -6.37
N HIS A 364 -15.69 -21.05 -7.00
CA HIS A 364 -16.51 -22.17 -7.49
C HIS A 364 -17.15 -22.96 -6.35
N ALA A 365 -16.37 -23.28 -5.31
CA ALA A 365 -16.89 -23.98 -4.13
C ALA A 365 -17.94 -23.13 -3.40
N LEU A 366 -17.70 -21.81 -3.28
CA LEU A 366 -18.67 -20.90 -2.69
C LEU A 366 -19.97 -20.84 -3.50
N ASP A 367 -19.88 -20.72 -4.83
CA ASP A 367 -21.05 -20.65 -5.72
C ASP A 367 -21.89 -21.94 -5.64
N GLN A 368 -21.26 -23.12 -5.67
CA GLN A 368 -21.95 -24.40 -5.50
C GLN A 368 -22.65 -24.51 -4.14
N PHE A 369 -21.99 -24.05 -3.08
CA PHE A 369 -22.55 -24.08 -1.73
C PHE A 369 -23.73 -23.09 -1.60
N MET A 370 -23.61 -21.90 -2.17
CA MET A 370 -24.67 -20.90 -2.25
C MET A 370 -25.89 -21.40 -3.02
N GLU A 371 -25.71 -22.08 -4.14
CA GLU A 371 -26.81 -22.71 -4.90
C GLU A 371 -27.59 -23.73 -4.06
N GLY A 372 -26.92 -24.42 -3.14
CA GLY A 372 -27.57 -25.26 -2.14
C GLY A 372 -28.38 -24.46 -1.12
N ILE A 373 -27.78 -23.40 -0.54
CA ILE A 373 -28.42 -22.55 0.47
C ILE A 373 -29.68 -21.85 -0.06
N ILE A 374 -29.62 -21.33 -1.28
CA ILE A 374 -30.72 -20.57 -1.91
C ILE A 374 -32.01 -21.41 -2.01
N LYS A 375 -31.91 -22.75 -2.01
CA LYS A 375 -33.08 -23.64 -2.06
C LYS A 375 -33.94 -23.57 -0.80
N PHE A 376 -33.37 -23.19 0.34
CA PHE A 376 -34.09 -23.15 1.63
C PHE A 376 -34.07 -21.79 2.32
N THR A 377 -33.34 -20.78 1.80
CA THR A 377 -33.44 -19.40 2.28
C THR A 377 -33.11 -18.37 1.20
N THR A 378 -33.83 -17.24 1.21
CA THR A 378 -33.55 -16.08 0.35
C THR A 378 -32.76 -14.98 1.06
N ASN A 379 -32.57 -15.09 2.38
CA ASN A 379 -31.85 -14.10 3.18
C ASN A 379 -30.35 -14.43 3.22
N VAL A 380 -29.72 -14.36 2.05
CA VAL A 380 -28.31 -14.69 1.84
C VAL A 380 -27.63 -13.61 1.01
N VAL A 381 -26.38 -13.31 1.32
CA VAL A 381 -25.57 -12.32 0.59
C VAL A 381 -24.21 -12.93 0.27
N ARG A 382 -23.84 -12.92 -1.00
CA ARG A 382 -22.51 -13.30 -1.46
C ARG A 382 -21.59 -12.09 -1.51
N ILE A 383 -20.49 -12.16 -0.76
CA ILE A 383 -19.42 -11.16 -0.79
C ILE A 383 -18.31 -11.65 -1.73
N GLY A 384 -17.78 -10.76 -2.56
CA GLY A 384 -16.77 -11.08 -3.57
C GLY A 384 -17.31 -11.10 -5.00
N GLY A 385 -16.41 -10.91 -5.97
CA GLY A 385 -16.73 -10.82 -7.41
C GLY A 385 -16.78 -12.18 -8.12
N GLN A 386 -16.80 -12.13 -9.46
CA GLN A 386 -16.50 -13.26 -10.36
C GLN A 386 -17.34 -14.53 -10.19
N THR A 387 -18.62 -14.41 -9.78
CA THR A 387 -19.52 -15.57 -9.87
C THR A 387 -19.82 -15.92 -11.32
N LYS A 388 -19.88 -17.22 -11.62
CA LYS A 388 -20.31 -17.74 -12.92
C LYS A 388 -21.78 -18.19 -12.92
N SER A 389 -22.36 -18.39 -11.75
CA SER A 389 -23.74 -18.87 -11.58
C SER A 389 -24.73 -17.72 -11.72
N ASP A 390 -25.68 -17.87 -12.66
CA ASP A 390 -26.71 -16.85 -12.91
C ASP A 390 -27.67 -16.70 -11.72
N THR A 391 -27.98 -17.80 -11.02
CA THR A 391 -28.79 -17.78 -9.81
C THR A 391 -28.12 -16.98 -8.71
N VAL A 392 -26.82 -17.23 -8.47
CA VAL A 392 -26.05 -16.60 -7.39
C VAL A 392 -25.77 -15.12 -7.68
N LYS A 393 -25.69 -14.70 -8.95
CA LYS A 393 -25.50 -13.28 -9.33
C LYS A 393 -26.49 -12.35 -8.63
N ASN A 394 -27.75 -12.77 -8.47
CA ASN A 394 -28.79 -11.97 -7.83
C ASN A 394 -28.53 -11.72 -6.33
N TYR A 395 -27.80 -12.62 -5.68
CA TYR A 395 -27.46 -12.54 -4.25
C TYR A 395 -26.11 -11.89 -3.98
N THR A 396 -25.41 -11.42 -5.02
CA THR A 396 -24.15 -10.67 -4.82
C THR A 396 -24.41 -9.35 -4.10
N LEU A 397 -23.52 -8.96 -3.18
CA LEU A 397 -23.64 -7.70 -2.43
C LEU A 397 -23.89 -6.50 -3.35
N LYS A 398 -23.22 -6.45 -4.51
CA LYS A 398 -23.41 -5.39 -5.51
C LYS A 398 -24.85 -5.30 -6.01
N ASN A 399 -25.51 -6.44 -6.27
CA ASN A 399 -26.87 -6.47 -6.79
C ASN A 399 -27.90 -6.29 -5.67
N VAL A 400 -27.72 -6.93 -4.52
CA VAL A 400 -28.58 -6.75 -3.33
C VAL A 400 -28.60 -5.27 -2.92
N THR A 401 -27.43 -4.63 -2.85
CA THR A 401 -27.35 -3.20 -2.53
C THR A 401 -27.94 -2.32 -3.63
N LYS A 402 -27.92 -2.72 -4.91
CA LYS A 402 -28.55 -1.95 -6.00
C LYS A 402 -30.07 -1.76 -5.76
N TYR A 403 -30.75 -2.76 -5.23
CA TYR A 403 -32.17 -2.66 -4.89
C TYR A 403 -32.44 -1.74 -3.68
N HIS A 404 -31.48 -1.63 -2.75
CA HIS A 404 -31.54 -0.72 -1.60
C HIS A 404 -30.99 0.69 -1.91
N ARG A 405 -30.22 0.88 -2.99
CA ARG A 405 -29.65 2.15 -3.46
C ARG A 405 -30.69 3.04 -4.17
N LYS A 406 -31.86 3.23 -3.56
CA LYS A 406 -32.81 4.29 -3.93
C LYS A 406 -32.45 5.66 -3.32
N SER A 407 -31.18 5.93 -3.06
CA SER A 407 -30.70 7.30 -2.82
C SER A 407 -29.74 7.68 -3.96
N SER A 408 -30.32 8.18 -5.05
CA SER A 408 -29.59 8.80 -6.17
C SER A 408 -28.64 9.90 -5.70
N ASN A 409 -28.91 10.51 -4.54
CA ASN A 409 -28.15 11.64 -4.02
C ASN A 409 -26.75 11.23 -3.56
N VAL A 410 -26.55 10.08 -2.91
CA VAL A 410 -25.21 9.71 -2.38
C VAL A 410 -24.20 9.49 -3.52
N PHE A 411 -24.60 8.86 -4.63
CA PHE A 411 -23.71 8.70 -5.78
C PHE A 411 -23.42 10.02 -6.50
N LYS A 412 -24.40 10.93 -6.58
CA LYS A 412 -24.18 12.28 -7.11
C LYS A 412 -23.22 13.07 -6.21
N THR A 413 -23.38 12.97 -4.89
CA THR A 413 -22.50 13.61 -3.92
C THR A 413 -21.10 13.01 -3.95
N ILE A 414 -20.95 11.68 -4.03
CA ILE A 414 -19.64 11.04 -4.16
C ILE A 414 -18.98 11.49 -5.46
N ARG A 415 -19.68 11.41 -6.60
CA ARG A 415 -19.14 11.84 -7.90
C ARG A 415 -18.75 13.31 -7.90
N SER A 416 -19.60 14.18 -7.35
CA SER A 416 -19.30 15.60 -7.18
C SER A 416 -18.08 15.81 -6.28
N ALA A 417 -17.97 15.09 -5.17
CA ALA A 417 -16.80 15.13 -4.30
C ALA A 417 -15.55 14.60 -5.01
N THR A 418 -15.65 13.58 -5.86
CA THR A 418 -14.53 13.08 -6.68
C THR A 418 -14.07 14.12 -7.68
N GLU A 419 -15.00 14.84 -8.32
CA GLU A 419 -14.69 15.96 -9.21
C GLU A 419 -14.05 17.13 -8.45
N THR A 420 -14.52 17.44 -7.24
CA THR A 420 -13.88 18.45 -6.38
C THR A 420 -12.47 18.03 -5.96
N ILE A 421 -12.27 16.76 -5.58
CA ILE A 421 -10.94 16.22 -5.21
C ILE A 421 -9.97 16.32 -6.39
N LYS A 422 -10.42 15.98 -7.61
CA LYS A 422 -9.62 16.17 -8.83
C LYS A 422 -9.16 17.61 -9.02
N ASN A 423 -10.07 18.56 -8.83
CA ASN A 423 -9.75 19.98 -8.96
C ASN A 423 -8.75 20.42 -7.88
N VAL A 424 -8.96 20.01 -6.63
CA VAL A 424 -8.05 20.30 -5.52
C VAL A 424 -6.68 19.67 -5.74
N GLU A 425 -6.58 18.45 -6.27
CA GLU A 425 -5.31 17.84 -6.62
C GLU A 425 -4.59 18.60 -7.73
N HIS A 426 -5.33 19.09 -8.73
CA HIS A 426 -4.77 19.92 -9.79
C HIS A 426 -4.21 21.22 -9.22
N GLU A 427 -4.95 21.88 -8.33
CA GLU A 427 -4.49 23.07 -7.60
C GLU A 427 -3.27 22.77 -6.71
N ILE A 428 -3.26 21.67 -5.97
CA ILE A 428 -2.10 21.27 -5.15
C ILE A 428 -0.86 21.03 -6.04
N THR A 429 -1.05 20.37 -7.18
CA THR A 429 0.04 20.13 -8.15
C THR A 429 0.55 21.45 -8.72
N TYR A 430 -0.37 22.34 -9.10
CA TYR A 430 -0.05 23.70 -9.54
C TYR A 430 0.74 24.46 -8.48
N PHE A 431 0.29 24.48 -7.22
CA PHE A 431 0.99 25.15 -6.12
C PHE A 431 2.34 24.52 -5.79
N LYS A 432 2.48 23.18 -5.91
CA LYS A 432 3.79 22.52 -5.77
C LYS A 432 4.76 22.96 -6.87
N ASN A 433 4.30 23.04 -8.12
CA ASN A 433 5.11 23.53 -9.24
C ASN A 433 5.46 25.01 -9.07
N CYS A 434 4.51 25.85 -8.63
CA CYS A 434 4.76 27.25 -8.30
C CYS A 434 5.77 27.39 -7.16
N LYS A 435 5.68 26.55 -6.12
CA LYS A 435 6.66 26.53 -5.02
C LYS A 435 8.04 26.18 -5.53
N GLU A 436 8.15 25.21 -6.44
CA GLU A 436 9.42 24.84 -7.07
C GLU A 436 10.00 26.00 -7.90
N PHE A 437 9.16 26.68 -8.69
CA PHE A 437 9.52 27.85 -9.48
C PHE A 437 9.96 29.05 -8.61
N ILE A 438 9.22 29.32 -7.52
CA ILE A 438 9.56 30.34 -6.52
C ILE A 438 10.86 29.97 -5.81
N SER A 439 11.07 28.70 -5.46
CA SER A 439 12.30 28.24 -4.81
C SER A 439 13.53 28.31 -5.73
N LEU A 440 13.32 28.38 -7.04
CA LEU A 440 14.36 28.61 -8.04
C LEU A 440 14.61 30.11 -8.32
N ASN A 441 13.87 31.02 -7.66
CA ASN A 441 13.87 32.47 -7.91
C ASN A 441 13.65 32.86 -9.39
N ALA A 442 13.15 31.94 -10.23
CA ALA A 442 12.91 32.20 -11.64
C ALA A 442 11.75 33.19 -11.76
N GLY A 443 12.01 34.38 -12.30
CA GLY A 443 11.01 35.44 -12.49
C GLY A 443 10.92 36.49 -11.38
N ILE A 444 11.72 36.39 -10.30
CA ILE A 444 11.86 37.49 -9.34
C ILE A 444 12.91 38.46 -9.90
N LEU A 445 12.45 39.53 -10.55
CA LEU A 445 13.32 40.61 -11.03
C LEU A 445 13.90 41.39 -9.85
N GLU A 446 15.18 41.77 -9.97
CA GLU A 446 15.85 42.60 -8.98
C GLU A 446 15.13 43.96 -8.86
N LEU A 447 14.85 44.40 -7.63
CA LEU A 447 14.15 45.66 -7.38
C LEU A 447 14.87 46.88 -7.97
N SER A 448 16.19 46.79 -8.15
CA SER A 448 17.00 47.83 -8.81
C SER A 448 16.66 47.99 -10.29
N LEU A 449 16.22 46.93 -10.98
CA LEU A 449 15.76 46.99 -12.37
C LEU A 449 14.49 47.82 -12.51
N LEU A 450 13.61 47.79 -11.50
CA LEU A 450 12.41 48.61 -11.44
C LEU A 450 12.76 50.13 -11.42
N LYS A 451 13.87 50.49 -10.74
CA LYS A 451 14.34 51.88 -10.66
C LYS A 451 14.76 52.44 -12.02
N ASN A 452 15.24 51.57 -12.92
CA ASN A 452 15.68 51.95 -14.26
C ASN A 452 14.48 52.23 -15.20
N GLY A 453 13.33 51.60 -14.97
CA GLY A 453 12.09 51.82 -15.74
C GLY A 453 11.16 52.89 -15.15
N LEU A 454 11.35 53.27 -13.88
CA LEU A 454 10.48 54.22 -13.19
C LEU A 454 10.87 55.69 -13.43
N PRO A 455 9.88 56.59 -13.67
CA PRO A 455 10.12 58.03 -13.72
C PRO A 455 10.84 58.53 -12.46
N ILE A 456 11.79 59.46 -12.62
CA ILE A 456 12.69 59.95 -11.57
C ILE A 456 11.93 60.38 -10.29
N ILE A 457 10.73 60.91 -10.44
CA ILE A 457 9.85 61.32 -9.33
C ILE A 457 9.51 60.17 -8.35
N TYR A 458 9.48 58.92 -8.81
CA TYR A 458 9.15 57.76 -7.99
C TYR A 458 10.39 57.04 -7.42
N GLN A 459 11.58 57.35 -7.92
CA GLN A 459 12.82 56.72 -7.45
C GLN A 459 13.14 57.05 -5.99
N ASN A 460 12.64 58.17 -5.46
CA ASN A 460 12.78 58.55 -4.06
C ASN A 460 12.10 57.56 -3.10
N PHE A 461 11.08 56.83 -3.55
CA PHE A 461 10.44 55.80 -2.72
C PHE A 461 11.37 54.62 -2.42
N PHE A 462 12.37 54.37 -3.26
CA PHE A 462 13.36 53.29 -3.07
C PHE A 462 14.58 53.74 -2.26
N SER A 463 14.59 54.97 -1.72
CA SER A 463 15.72 55.50 -0.93
C SER A 463 15.77 54.97 0.50
N SER A 464 14.69 54.39 1.01
CA SER A 464 14.66 53.69 2.29
C SER A 464 13.57 52.63 2.33
N SER A 465 13.77 51.60 3.15
CA SER A 465 12.81 50.51 3.33
C SER A 465 11.42 51.03 3.73
N ILE A 466 11.36 52.10 4.53
CA ILE A 466 10.12 52.74 4.98
C ILE A 466 9.38 53.38 3.81
N LYS A 467 10.06 54.16 2.98
CA LYS A 467 9.43 54.82 1.83
C LYS A 467 8.98 53.82 0.77
N TYR A 468 9.70 52.72 0.62
CA TYR A 468 9.34 51.66 -0.32
C TYR A 468 8.04 50.99 0.11
N ILE A 469 7.90 50.69 1.40
CA ILE A 469 6.67 50.15 1.99
C ILE A 469 5.52 51.17 1.86
N CYS A 470 5.77 52.46 2.12
CA CYS A 470 4.75 53.50 1.91
C CYS A 470 4.24 53.55 0.46
N TRP A 471 5.12 53.35 -0.52
CA TRP A 471 4.75 53.23 -1.92
C TRP A 471 4.01 51.92 -2.23
N LEU A 472 4.42 50.81 -1.62
CA LEU A 472 3.84 49.49 -1.85
C LEU A 472 2.38 49.38 -1.39
N PHE A 473 2.04 50.04 -0.28
CA PHE A 473 0.73 49.88 0.37
C PHE A 473 -0.26 51.01 0.09
N CYS A 474 0.20 52.14 -0.46
CA CYS A 474 -0.56 53.21 -1.15
C CYS A 474 -2.01 53.53 -0.74
N ASP A 475 -2.44 53.30 0.51
CA ASP A 475 -3.71 53.79 1.05
C ASP A 475 -3.71 53.73 2.58
N LYS A 476 -3.81 54.88 3.26
CA LYS A 476 -3.83 54.93 4.74
C LYS A 476 -5.18 54.50 5.32
N ASP A 477 -6.23 54.48 4.51
CA ASP A 477 -7.60 54.31 4.98
C ASP A 477 -8.12 52.86 4.88
N TYR A 478 -7.29 51.92 4.40
CA TYR A 478 -7.70 50.51 4.21
C TYR A 478 -7.37 49.60 5.39
N PHE A 479 -6.49 50.03 6.31
CA PHE A 479 -6.10 49.28 7.48
C PHE A 479 -6.57 50.00 8.75
N ASP A 480 -7.21 49.28 9.67
CA ASP A 480 -7.60 49.80 10.99
C ASP A 480 -6.37 50.04 11.92
N PHE A 481 -5.15 50.05 11.38
CA PHE A 481 -3.90 50.24 12.11
C PHE A 481 -2.86 50.99 11.26
N ASP A 482 -1.96 51.75 11.91
CA ASP A 482 -0.86 52.44 11.24
C ASP A 482 0.25 51.44 10.88
N PRO A 483 0.50 51.16 9.58
CA PRO A 483 1.51 50.20 9.16
C PRO A 483 2.94 50.65 9.53
N ILE A 484 3.18 51.96 9.70
CA ILE A 484 4.49 52.52 10.05
C ILE A 484 4.85 52.16 11.50
N ASP A 485 3.87 52.20 12.40
CA ASP A 485 4.02 51.91 13.83
C ASP A 485 4.20 50.40 14.09
N LEU A 486 3.55 49.55 13.28
CA LEU A 486 3.74 48.10 13.32
C LEU A 486 5.18 47.69 12.98
N ILE A 487 5.80 48.37 12.02
CA ILE A 487 7.12 48.03 11.49
C ILE A 487 8.26 48.55 12.37
N GLN A 488 8.11 49.72 13.00
CA GLN A 488 9.11 50.21 13.97
C GLN A 488 9.32 49.25 15.15
N ASN A 489 8.33 48.40 15.43
CA ASN A 489 8.38 47.39 16.48
C ASN A 489 8.95 46.03 16.03
N ILE A 490 9.37 45.88 14.76
CA ILE A 490 9.96 44.65 14.22
C ILE A 490 11.46 44.87 13.97
N GLU A 491 12.33 44.23 14.76
CA GLU A 491 13.77 44.16 14.47
C GLU A 491 14.02 43.40 13.15
N LEU A 492 14.37 44.13 12.09
CA LEU A 492 14.74 43.60 10.79
C LEU A 492 16.24 43.21 10.77
N ASN A 493 16.56 41.93 10.96
CA ASN A 493 17.91 41.43 10.74
C ASN A 493 18.19 41.23 9.24
N THR A 494 19.25 41.86 8.73
CA THR A 494 19.69 41.81 7.34
C THR A 494 20.90 40.88 7.18
N GLU A 495 20.68 39.56 7.13
CA GLU A 495 21.76 38.62 6.79
C GLU A 495 21.94 38.51 5.27
N HIS A 496 23.18 38.65 4.81
CA HIS A 496 23.58 38.65 3.40
C HIS A 496 23.93 37.23 2.94
N CYS A 497 23.40 36.79 1.80
CA CYS A 497 23.76 35.50 1.20
C CYS A 497 24.13 35.69 -0.28
N HIS A 498 25.41 35.46 -0.62
CA HIS A 498 25.89 35.46 -2.00
C HIS A 498 25.81 34.03 -2.56
N SER A 499 25.15 33.83 -3.71
CA SER A 499 25.29 32.59 -4.48
C SER A 499 25.59 32.90 -5.94
N GLU A 500 26.85 32.72 -6.33
CA GLU A 500 27.33 32.71 -7.71
C GLU A 500 27.02 31.34 -8.34
N LYS A 501 25.89 31.20 -9.03
CA LYS A 501 25.69 30.13 -10.02
C LYS A 501 24.96 30.70 -11.23
N MET A 502 25.73 30.99 -12.29
CA MET A 502 25.20 31.27 -13.62
C MET A 502 24.53 30.01 -14.18
N LEU A 503 23.28 30.14 -14.63
CA LEU A 503 22.59 29.13 -15.42
C LEU A 503 22.82 29.44 -16.90
N GLU A 504 23.55 28.57 -17.61
CA GLU A 504 23.56 28.54 -19.07
C GLU A 504 22.22 27.99 -19.56
N VAL A 505 21.45 28.83 -20.27
CA VAL A 505 20.24 28.41 -20.99
C VAL A 505 20.68 27.86 -22.34
N ASN A 506 20.61 26.54 -22.52
CA ASN A 506 20.83 25.93 -23.83
C ASN A 506 19.58 26.13 -24.70
N ASN A 507 19.76 26.79 -25.85
CA ASN A 507 18.75 26.95 -26.89
C ASN A 507 18.24 25.58 -27.35
N ILE A 508 16.95 25.33 -27.16
CA ILE A 508 16.23 24.22 -27.77
C ILE A 508 15.90 24.66 -29.19
N ASN A 509 16.49 23.97 -30.18
CA ASN A 509 16.15 24.13 -31.59
C ASN A 509 14.73 23.61 -31.83
N ASP A 510 13.87 24.49 -32.35
CA ASP A 510 12.59 24.12 -32.96
C ASP A 510 12.81 23.30 -34.24
N THR A 511 12.09 22.19 -34.36
CA THR A 511 11.74 21.58 -35.66
C THR A 511 10.29 21.07 -35.62
N GLU A 512 9.44 21.88 -36.25
CA GLU A 512 8.31 21.56 -37.15
C GLU A 512 7.07 20.77 -36.65
N ASP A 513 5.96 21.54 -36.66
CA ASP A 513 4.55 21.22 -36.98
C ASP A 513 3.67 20.43 -35.97
N GLU A 514 2.46 20.87 -35.59
CA GLU A 514 1.51 21.80 -36.22
C GLU A 514 0.41 22.26 -35.20
N ASN A 515 0.00 23.52 -35.31
CA ASN A 515 -1.30 24.11 -34.90
C ASN A 515 -1.61 24.42 -33.41
N LEU A 516 -1.41 25.68 -33.01
CA LEU A 516 -2.50 26.65 -32.72
C LEU A 516 -1.93 28.02 -32.29
N HIS A 517 -2.22 29.03 -33.11
CA HIS A 517 -1.84 30.43 -32.98
C HIS A 517 -2.38 31.12 -31.73
N TYR A 518 -1.55 31.95 -31.09
CA TYR A 518 -1.86 33.35 -30.77
C TYR A 518 -0.59 34.19 -30.94
N GLU A 519 -0.72 35.30 -31.68
CA GLU A 519 0.33 36.24 -32.06
C GLU A 519 0.94 36.96 -30.83
N ASN A 520 2.27 37.03 -30.79
CA ASN A 520 3.04 37.96 -29.95
C ASN A 520 3.43 39.15 -30.83
N ASP A 521 2.96 40.35 -30.47
CA ASP A 521 3.49 41.61 -30.98
C ASP A 521 4.57 42.12 -30.00
N ASP A 522 5.84 42.08 -30.39
CA ASP A 522 6.80 43.21 -30.43
C ASP A 522 8.26 42.69 -30.50
N PRO A 523 9.09 43.03 -31.53
CA PRO A 523 10.35 42.35 -31.84
C PRO A 523 11.62 43.16 -31.54
N ASP A 524 11.72 43.89 -30.43
CA ASP A 524 12.96 44.58 -30.07
C ASP A 524 13.20 44.56 -28.57
N MET A 525 14.24 43.83 -28.11
CA MET A 525 15.06 44.17 -26.92
C MET A 525 16.16 43.11 -26.73
N ASP A 526 17.36 43.42 -27.25
CA ASP A 526 18.61 42.76 -26.86
C ASP A 526 19.04 43.22 -25.46
N PHE A 527 19.21 42.30 -24.51
CA PHE A 527 19.84 42.61 -23.22
C PHE A 527 21.20 41.91 -23.07
N LYS A 528 22.26 42.73 -23.01
CA LYS A 528 23.62 42.32 -22.64
C LYS A 528 23.71 42.09 -21.14
N HIS A 529 24.24 40.93 -20.74
CA HIS A 529 24.54 40.60 -19.34
C HIS A 529 25.87 41.21 -18.91
N GLN A 530 25.85 42.12 -17.93
CA GLN A 530 26.99 42.35 -17.05
C GLN A 530 26.50 42.55 -15.60
N ASP A 531 27.04 41.68 -14.75
CA ASP A 531 27.23 41.74 -13.29
C ASP A 531 26.01 42.02 -12.40
N ILE A 532 25.49 40.95 -11.78
CA ILE A 532 24.46 40.98 -10.74
C ILE A 532 25.06 40.54 -9.41
N VAL A 533 24.88 41.35 -8.35
CA VAL A 533 25.18 40.99 -6.96
C VAL A 533 23.86 40.90 -6.19
N ILE A 534 23.63 39.74 -5.56
CA ILE A 534 22.35 39.38 -4.93
C ILE A 534 22.28 39.86 -3.47
N TYR A 535 21.14 40.43 -3.06
CA TYR A 535 20.75 40.63 -1.66
C TYR A 535 19.38 39.99 -1.37
N SER A 536 19.25 39.26 -0.25
CA SER A 536 17.99 38.65 0.20
C SER A 536 17.51 39.25 1.53
N LEU A 537 16.20 39.44 1.70
CA LEU A 537 15.57 39.82 2.96
C LEU A 537 14.61 38.72 3.42
N THR A 538 14.88 38.12 4.58
CA THR A 538 14.09 37.01 5.13
C THR A 538 13.26 37.50 6.32
N LEU A 539 11.93 37.45 6.22
CA LEU A 539 11.00 37.83 7.29
C LEU A 539 10.39 36.59 7.96
N LYS A 540 10.29 36.60 9.31
CA LYS A 540 9.76 35.48 10.11
C LYS A 540 8.25 35.28 9.95
N LEU A 541 7.85 34.00 10.03
CA LEU A 541 6.57 33.40 9.63
C LEU A 541 5.26 33.91 10.29
N SER A 542 5.30 34.82 11.28
CA SER A 542 4.11 35.13 12.09
C SER A 542 3.07 36.05 11.42
N TYR A 543 3.37 36.63 10.25
CA TYR A 543 2.49 37.64 9.61
C TYR A 543 1.98 37.23 8.21
N PHE A 544 2.18 35.95 7.81
CA PHE A 544 1.92 35.45 6.46
C PHE A 544 0.46 35.57 5.98
N LYS A 545 -0.51 35.59 6.91
CA LYS A 545 -1.94 35.62 6.59
C LYS A 545 -2.43 36.98 6.10
N GLN A 546 -1.79 38.08 6.51
CA GLN A 546 -2.15 39.44 6.10
C GLN A 546 -1.46 39.85 4.80
N LEU A 547 -0.29 39.26 4.49
CA LEU A 547 0.49 39.55 3.27
C LEU A 547 -0.13 38.93 2.00
N LEU A 548 -0.82 37.78 2.12
CA LEU A 548 -1.39 37.06 0.98
C LEU A 548 -2.53 37.85 0.28
N VAL A 549 -3.21 38.73 1.02
CA VAL A 549 -4.28 39.60 0.50
C VAL A 549 -3.70 40.84 -0.21
N ALA A 550 -2.49 41.26 0.13
CA ALA A 550 -1.80 42.37 -0.53
C ALA A 550 -1.14 41.93 -1.86
N LEU A 551 -0.57 40.72 -1.90
CA LEU A 551 0.10 40.18 -3.09
C LEU A 551 -0.85 39.90 -4.27
N THR A 552 -2.16 39.82 -4.04
CA THR A 552 -3.16 39.60 -5.09
C THR A 552 -3.35 40.81 -6.01
N ARG A 553 -2.87 42.01 -5.65
CA ARG A 553 -2.88 43.20 -6.53
C ARG A 553 -1.64 43.38 -7.41
N LEU A 554 -0.54 42.68 -7.12
CA LEU A 554 0.69 42.70 -7.94
C LEU A 554 0.55 41.89 -9.25
N TYR A 555 -0.60 41.24 -9.47
CA TYR A 555 -0.92 40.51 -10.70
C TYR A 555 -1.62 41.36 -11.77
N PHE A 556 -1.93 42.64 -11.48
CA PHE A 556 -2.69 43.52 -12.38
C PHE A 556 -2.07 44.91 -12.62
N VAL A 557 -0.77 45.08 -12.31
CA VAL A 557 0.07 46.17 -12.82
C VAL A 557 1.37 45.54 -13.27
#